data_AF-A0A972TIK8-F1
#
_entry.id   AF-A0A972TIK8-F1
#
_cell.length_a   1.000
_cell.length_b   1.000
_cell.length_c   1.000
_cell.angle_alpha   90.00
_cell.angle_beta   90.00
_cell.angle_gamma   90.00
#
_symmetry.space_group_name_H-M   'P 1'
#
loop_
_entity.id
_entity.type
_entity.pdbx_description
1 polymer ?
#
loop_
_entity_poly.entity_id
_entity_poly.type
_entity_poly.pdbx_seq_one_letter_code
_entity_poly.pdbx_strand_id
1 'polypeptide(L)'
;MSYIHEALKKAQKKRDDHYQGYGVLSAQGKQTMSLSGKRVLWIFLVLFVIFLAFVSYSWLDFEAKQIPAVSKNEYEKPLTTPPPQGIIDAREFYEKARRYQKNGFLHDARRLYQEALRADPAYVEALNNLGVIFIYEKDYKGAQSNFEKAIRLNPAYVDSYYNLACLNAIKGEVRKGLACLKKAISLDQAVKGWAMTDADLKNLRKAPEFEKMIRD
;
A
#
# COMPACT_ATOMS: atom_id res chain seq x y z
N MET A 1 -2.64 13.53 -14.96
CA MET A 1 -2.18 13.18 -13.59
C MET A 1 -2.70 11.80 -13.30
N SER A 2 -1.83 10.79 -13.17
CA SER A 2 -2.27 9.44 -12.83
C SER A 2 -2.96 9.46 -11.46
N TYR A 3 -4.23 9.04 -11.39
CA TYR A 3 -5.05 8.97 -10.16
C TYR A 3 -4.33 8.24 -9.02
N ILE A 4 -3.37 7.39 -9.37
CA ILE A 4 -2.47 6.65 -8.50
C ILE A 4 -1.65 7.61 -7.64
N HIS A 5 -0.95 8.58 -8.25
CA HIS A 5 -0.01 9.43 -7.51
C HIS A 5 -0.71 10.33 -6.48
N GLU A 6 -1.91 10.82 -6.80
CA GLU A 6 -2.70 11.65 -5.87
C GLU A 6 -3.30 10.82 -4.72
N ALA A 7 -3.80 9.62 -5.02
CA ALA A 7 -4.31 8.68 -4.01
C ALA A 7 -3.18 8.22 -3.06
N LEU A 8 -2.02 7.88 -3.60
CA LEU A 8 -0.84 7.49 -2.82
C LEU A 8 -0.32 8.65 -1.97
N LYS A 9 -0.26 9.86 -2.51
CA LYS A 9 0.13 11.06 -1.76
C LYS A 9 -0.83 11.35 -0.60
N LYS A 10 -2.15 11.18 -0.81
CA LYS A 10 -3.16 11.33 0.25
C LYS A 10 -3.05 10.23 1.30
N ALA A 11 -2.82 8.98 0.90
CA ALA A 11 -2.60 7.86 1.82
C ALA A 11 -1.36 8.07 2.68
N GLN A 12 -0.26 8.52 2.06
CA GLN A 12 0.98 8.83 2.75
C GLN A 12 0.80 10.00 3.73
N LYS A 13 0.15 11.09 3.30
CA LYS A 13 -0.18 12.21 4.19
C LYS A 13 -0.98 11.75 5.40
N LYS A 14 -2.03 10.93 5.23
CA LYS A 14 -2.83 10.41 6.36
C LYS A 14 -2.02 9.53 7.31
N ARG A 15 -1.13 8.69 6.78
CA ARG A 15 -0.22 7.90 7.62
C ARG A 15 0.66 8.84 8.45
N ASP A 16 1.25 9.83 7.81
CA ASP A 16 2.16 10.78 8.46
C ASP A 16 1.40 11.67 9.48
N ASP A 17 0.15 12.09 9.19
CA ASP A 17 -0.76 12.80 10.11
C ASP A 17 -1.14 11.92 11.32
N HIS A 18 -1.37 10.62 11.11
CA HIS A 18 -1.63 9.66 12.18
C HIS A 18 -0.40 9.50 13.12
N TYR A 19 0.81 9.71 12.61
CA TYR A 19 2.04 9.74 13.41
C TYR A 19 2.27 11.08 14.15
N GLN A 20 1.64 12.20 13.75
CA GLN A 20 1.75 13.47 14.49
C GLN A 20 1.00 13.48 15.84
N GLY A 21 0.16 12.46 16.12
CA GLY A 21 -0.51 12.29 17.42
C GLY A 21 0.43 11.84 18.56
N TYR A 22 1.64 11.40 18.25
CA TYR A 22 2.69 11.14 19.24
C TYR A 22 3.71 12.28 19.20
N GLY A 23 3.54 13.23 20.12
CA GLY A 23 4.25 14.50 20.17
C GLY A 23 5.77 14.37 20.07
N VAL A 24 6.33 14.97 19.01
CA VAL A 24 7.74 15.37 19.00
C VAL A 24 7.82 16.69 19.75
N LEU A 25 8.31 16.64 20.99
CA LEU A 25 8.84 17.80 21.69
C LEU A 25 9.93 18.42 20.82
N SER A 26 9.67 19.64 20.33
CA SER A 26 10.67 20.49 19.70
C SER A 26 11.84 20.69 20.66
N ALA A 27 13.03 20.25 20.25
CA ALA A 27 14.27 20.42 21.00
C ALA A 27 14.63 21.90 21.10
N GLN A 28 14.42 22.50 22.28
CA GLN A 28 15.00 23.76 22.69
C GLN A 28 15.54 23.63 24.12
N GLY A 29 16.79 24.03 24.31
CA GLY A 29 17.36 24.37 25.63
C GLY A 29 18.14 23.26 26.33
N LYS A 30 19.47 23.32 26.25
CA LYS A 30 20.36 22.72 27.26
C LYS A 30 20.11 23.44 28.60
N GLN A 31 19.42 22.78 29.52
CA GLN A 31 19.50 23.08 30.94
C GLN A 31 19.80 21.79 31.69
N THR A 32 21.03 21.67 32.21
CA THR A 32 21.39 20.59 33.12
C THR A 32 20.74 20.86 34.47
N MET A 33 19.59 20.24 34.73
CA MET A 33 18.95 20.26 36.05
C MET A 33 19.76 19.39 37.02
N SER A 34 20.50 20.03 37.92
CA SER A 34 21.03 19.39 39.13
C SER A 34 19.85 19.06 40.06
N LEU A 35 19.48 17.78 40.12
CA LEU A 35 18.43 17.27 41.01
C LEU A 35 19.06 16.89 42.35
N SER A 36 18.72 17.64 43.41
CA SER A 36 19.05 17.28 44.80
C SER A 36 18.58 15.84 45.11
N GLY A 37 19.41 15.06 45.79
CA GLY A 37 19.21 13.61 46.00
C GLY A 37 17.86 13.23 46.62
N LYS A 38 17.21 14.13 47.35
CA LYS A 38 15.85 13.93 47.88
C LYS A 38 14.77 13.90 46.78
N ARG A 39 14.94 14.67 45.70
CA ARG A 39 14.02 14.69 44.54
C ARG A 39 14.18 13.44 43.69
N VAL A 40 15.41 12.96 43.52
CA VAL A 40 15.71 11.69 42.84
C VAL A 40 15.06 10.53 43.60
N LEU A 41 15.23 10.49 44.93
CA LEU A 41 14.61 9.48 45.78
C LEU A 41 13.08 9.50 45.69
N TRP A 42 12.47 10.69 45.65
CA TRP A 42 11.02 10.85 45.49
C TRP A 42 10.51 10.35 44.13
N ILE A 43 11.25 10.62 43.05
CA ILE A 43 10.92 10.13 41.70
C ILE A 43 11.00 8.59 41.67
N PHE A 44 12.05 8.00 42.25
CA PHE A 44 12.15 6.55 42.37
C PHE A 44 11.02 5.94 43.20
N LEU A 45 10.59 6.60 44.28
CA LEU A 45 9.48 6.15 45.10
C LEU A 45 8.16 6.17 44.31
N VAL A 46 7.90 7.23 43.55
CA VAL A 46 6.71 7.32 42.67
C VAL A 46 6.75 6.27 41.56
N LEU A 47 7.90 6.09 40.90
CA LEU A 47 8.07 5.06 39.87
C LEU A 47 7.92 3.64 40.47
N PHE A 48 8.38 3.42 41.68
CA PHE A 48 8.22 2.16 42.38
C PHE A 48 6.75 1.88 42.73
N VAL A 49 5.98 2.89 43.16
CA VAL A 49 4.54 2.74 43.39
C VAL A 49 3.80 2.45 42.08
N ILE A 50 4.14 3.13 40.98
CA ILE A 50 3.57 2.85 39.65
C ILE A 50 3.95 1.44 39.19
N PHE A 51 5.19 1.00 39.44
CA PHE A 51 5.64 -0.36 39.13
C PHE A 51 4.91 -1.40 39.98
N LEU A 52 4.73 -1.16 41.28
CA LEU A 52 3.93 -2.05 42.16
C LEU A 52 2.46 -2.10 41.72
N ALA A 53 1.90 -0.97 41.29
CA ALA A 53 0.54 -0.94 40.73
C ALA A 53 0.48 -1.70 39.39
N PHE A 54 1.51 -1.59 38.54
CA PHE A 54 1.62 -2.31 37.28
C PHE A 54 1.82 -3.82 37.46
N VAL A 55 2.62 -4.24 38.45
CA VAL A 55 2.80 -5.64 38.83
C VAL A 55 1.52 -6.19 39.46
N SER A 56 0.82 -5.40 40.29
CA SER A 56 -0.47 -5.80 40.88
C SER A 56 -1.54 -5.93 39.79
N TYR A 57 -1.61 -5.02 38.82
CA TYR A 57 -2.53 -5.13 37.67
C TYR A 57 -2.13 -6.28 36.72
N SER A 58 -0.83 -6.46 36.46
CA SER A 58 -0.35 -7.52 35.55
C SER A 58 -0.43 -8.92 36.16
N TRP A 59 -0.50 -9.06 37.49
CA TRP A 59 -0.67 -10.35 38.16
C TRP A 59 -2.16 -10.72 38.35
N LEU A 60 -3.05 -9.73 38.47
CA LEU A 60 -4.50 -9.98 38.62
C LEU A 60 -5.24 -10.19 37.28
N ASP A 61 -4.69 -9.74 36.16
CA ASP A 61 -5.23 -10.01 34.81
C ASP A 61 -4.64 -11.28 34.15
N PHE A 62 -3.81 -12.04 34.87
CA PHE A 62 -3.24 -13.32 34.38
C PHE A 62 -4.00 -14.54 34.92
N GLU A 63 -5.32 -14.49 34.97
CA GLU A 63 -6.08 -15.68 34.58
C GLU A 63 -6.03 -15.75 33.06
N ALA A 64 -4.98 -16.40 32.56
CA ALA A 64 -4.79 -16.71 31.15
C ALA A 64 -5.97 -17.57 30.66
N LYS A 65 -7.06 -16.92 30.27
CA LYS A 65 -7.92 -17.43 29.21
C LYS A 65 -7.01 -17.63 28.03
N GLN A 66 -6.75 -18.89 27.68
CA GLN A 66 -6.07 -19.24 26.45
C GLN A 66 -6.76 -18.51 25.30
N ILE A 67 -6.15 -17.45 24.80
CA ILE A 67 -6.43 -16.95 23.48
C ILE A 67 -5.77 -18.00 22.57
N PRO A 68 -6.52 -18.81 21.82
CA PRO A 68 -5.90 -19.77 20.93
C PRO A 68 -4.99 -19.00 19.97
N ALA A 69 -3.75 -19.46 19.86
CA ALA A 69 -2.80 -18.93 18.91
C ALA A 69 -3.46 -18.90 17.52
N VAL A 70 -3.64 -17.70 16.96
CA VAL A 70 -4.04 -17.55 15.56
C VAL A 70 -2.91 -18.11 14.72
N SER A 71 -3.12 -19.35 14.29
CA SER A 71 -2.24 -20.12 13.45
C SER A 71 -2.00 -19.37 12.14
N LYS A 72 -0.74 -19.29 11.69
CA LYS A 72 -0.34 -18.80 10.35
C LYS A 72 -0.99 -19.57 9.18
N ASN A 73 -1.81 -20.58 9.46
CA ASN A 73 -2.51 -21.40 8.47
C ASN A 73 -3.99 -21.00 8.27
N GLU A 74 -4.46 -19.92 8.91
CA GLU A 74 -5.83 -19.41 8.74
C GLU A 74 -6.02 -18.52 7.48
N TYR A 75 -5.22 -18.74 6.44
CA TYR A 75 -5.48 -18.24 5.08
C TYR A 75 -5.61 -19.38 4.04
N GLU A 76 -5.53 -20.64 4.45
CA GLU A 76 -5.58 -21.82 3.56
C GLU A 76 -6.69 -22.83 3.92
N LYS A 77 -7.86 -22.35 4.37
CA LYS A 77 -9.04 -23.22 4.45
C LYS A 77 -9.76 -23.20 3.09
N PRO A 78 -10.07 -24.35 2.46
CA PRO A 78 -10.99 -24.36 1.32
C PRO A 78 -12.34 -23.82 1.81
N LEU A 79 -12.73 -22.63 1.36
CA LEU A 79 -13.97 -21.98 1.75
C LEU A 79 -15.14 -22.79 1.19
N THR A 80 -15.66 -23.68 2.02
CA THR A 80 -16.95 -24.35 1.84
C THR A 80 -18.03 -23.28 1.76
N THR A 81 -18.54 -23.12 0.54
CA THR A 81 -19.70 -22.33 0.06
C THR A 81 -20.08 -21.09 0.89
N PRO A 82 -19.88 -19.87 0.36
CA PRO A 82 -20.39 -18.67 1.01
C PRO A 82 -21.93 -18.70 1.11
N PRO A 83 -22.52 -18.09 2.15
CA PRO A 83 -23.96 -18.00 2.28
C PRO A 83 -24.55 -17.22 1.09
N PRO A 84 -25.81 -17.45 0.69
CA PRO A 84 -26.42 -16.74 -0.42
C PRO A 84 -26.75 -15.31 0.00
N GLN A 85 -25.73 -14.45 0.04
CA GLN A 85 -25.91 -13.00 0.07
C GLN A 85 -26.07 -12.53 -1.37
N GLY A 86 -27.18 -11.82 -1.62
CA GLY A 86 -27.64 -11.40 -2.94
C GLY A 86 -26.52 -10.89 -3.83
N ILE A 87 -26.58 -11.25 -5.11
CA ILE A 87 -25.58 -11.03 -6.16
C ILE A 87 -24.98 -9.62 -6.04
N ILE A 88 -23.90 -9.45 -5.27
CA ILE A 88 -23.09 -8.25 -5.34
C ILE A 88 -22.13 -8.48 -6.49
N ASP A 89 -22.43 -7.82 -7.60
CA ASP A 89 -21.64 -7.82 -8.82
C ASP A 89 -20.20 -7.36 -8.51
N ALA A 90 -19.19 -8.03 -9.08
CA ALA A 90 -17.79 -7.64 -8.99
C ALA A 90 -17.57 -6.15 -9.26
N ARG A 91 -18.41 -5.57 -10.14
CA ARG A 91 -18.45 -4.14 -10.43
C ARG A 91 -18.72 -3.29 -9.19
N GLU A 92 -19.65 -3.66 -8.32
CA GLU A 92 -19.97 -2.87 -7.12
C GLU A 92 -18.79 -2.83 -6.15
N PHE A 93 -18.17 -3.99 -5.91
CA PHE A 93 -16.95 -4.08 -5.10
C PHE A 93 -15.82 -3.22 -5.69
N TYR A 94 -15.61 -3.31 -7.01
CA TYR A 94 -14.62 -2.50 -7.72
C TYR A 94 -14.90 -0.99 -7.60
N GLU A 95 -16.13 -0.55 -7.84
CA GLU A 95 -16.52 0.85 -7.75
C GLU A 95 -16.32 1.41 -6.34
N LYS A 96 -16.66 0.61 -5.32
CA LYS A 96 -16.39 0.96 -3.92
C LYS A 96 -14.89 1.02 -3.65
N ALA A 97 -14.12 0.01 -4.07
CA ALA A 97 -12.67 -0.01 -3.92
C ALA A 97 -12.00 1.24 -4.52
N ARG A 98 -12.41 1.63 -5.74
CA ARG A 98 -11.89 2.82 -6.42
C ARG A 98 -12.16 4.10 -5.63
N ARG A 99 -13.34 4.23 -5.01
CA ARG A 99 -13.66 5.37 -4.12
C ARG A 99 -12.77 5.39 -2.88
N TYR A 100 -12.56 4.25 -2.23
CA TYR A 100 -11.67 4.16 -1.05
C TYR A 100 -10.22 4.48 -1.43
N GLN A 101 -9.74 3.96 -2.57
CA GLN A 101 -8.40 4.25 -3.09
C GLN A 101 -8.21 5.75 -3.34
N LYS A 102 -9.15 6.40 -4.04
CA LYS A 102 -9.10 7.85 -4.31
C LYS A 102 -9.02 8.69 -3.03
N ASN A 103 -9.62 8.19 -1.94
CA ASN A 103 -9.61 8.83 -0.61
C ASN A 103 -8.41 8.43 0.26
N GLY A 104 -7.48 7.62 -0.26
CA GLY A 104 -6.26 7.17 0.43
C GLY A 104 -6.47 6.03 1.42
N PHE A 105 -7.67 5.43 1.48
CA PHE A 105 -7.95 4.27 2.34
C PHE A 105 -7.52 2.98 1.64
N LEU A 106 -6.21 2.78 1.51
CA LEU A 106 -5.64 1.73 0.67
C LEU A 106 -5.92 0.31 1.20
N HIS A 107 -5.97 0.13 2.53
CA HIS A 107 -6.30 -1.17 3.13
C HIS A 107 -7.72 -1.63 2.78
N ASP A 108 -8.70 -0.74 2.90
CA ASP A 108 -10.08 -1.02 2.52
C ASP A 108 -10.23 -1.23 1.01
N ALA A 109 -9.56 -0.40 0.21
CA ALA A 109 -9.54 -0.55 -1.24
C ALA A 109 -8.99 -1.92 -1.65
N ARG A 110 -7.89 -2.36 -1.03
CA ARG A 110 -7.28 -3.68 -1.28
C ARG A 110 -8.27 -4.81 -1.03
N ARG A 111 -8.90 -4.80 0.15
CA ARG A 111 -9.91 -5.81 0.53
C ARG A 111 -11.05 -5.84 -0.47
N LEU A 112 -11.57 -4.68 -0.87
CA LEU A 112 -12.68 -4.59 -1.81
C LEU A 112 -12.29 -5.00 -3.23
N TYR A 113 -11.08 -4.70 -3.72
CA TYR A 113 -10.59 -5.26 -4.98
C TYR A 113 -10.46 -6.79 -4.91
N GLN A 114 -10.05 -7.35 -3.77
CA GLN A 114 -10.03 -8.80 -3.60
C GLN A 114 -11.43 -9.40 -3.63
N GLU A 115 -12.44 -8.76 -3.02
CA GLU A 115 -13.84 -9.20 -3.15
C GLU A 115 -14.32 -9.15 -4.61
N ALA A 116 -14.00 -8.07 -5.34
CA ALA A 116 -14.32 -7.96 -6.77
C ALA A 116 -13.70 -9.13 -7.56
N LEU A 117 -12.46 -9.50 -7.26
CA LEU A 117 -11.76 -10.61 -7.91
C LEU A 117 -12.20 -12.00 -7.44
N ARG A 118 -12.84 -12.13 -6.28
CA ARG A 118 -13.53 -13.37 -5.88
C ARG A 118 -14.83 -13.55 -6.64
N ALA A 119 -15.57 -12.46 -6.86
CA ALA A 119 -16.81 -12.46 -7.64
C ALA A 119 -16.53 -12.65 -9.15
N ASP A 120 -15.53 -11.96 -9.69
CA ASP A 120 -15.05 -12.12 -11.06
C ASP A 120 -13.50 -12.15 -11.11
N PRO A 121 -12.89 -13.34 -11.19
CA PRO A 121 -11.44 -13.49 -11.29
C PRO A 121 -10.81 -12.88 -12.56
N ALA A 122 -11.63 -12.51 -13.55
CA ALA A 122 -11.22 -11.91 -14.81
C ALA A 122 -11.38 -10.38 -14.86
N TYR A 123 -11.81 -9.74 -13.76
CA TYR A 123 -12.03 -8.29 -13.70
C TYR A 123 -10.71 -7.50 -13.84
N VAL A 124 -10.41 -7.06 -15.07
CA VAL A 124 -9.11 -6.50 -15.49
C VAL A 124 -8.73 -5.25 -14.69
N GLU A 125 -9.67 -4.33 -14.50
CA GLU A 125 -9.42 -3.06 -13.81
C GLU A 125 -9.16 -3.27 -12.31
N ALA A 126 -9.77 -4.31 -11.71
CA ALA A 126 -9.54 -4.67 -10.32
C ALA A 126 -8.17 -5.31 -10.14
N LEU A 127 -7.73 -6.19 -11.05
CA LEU A 127 -6.36 -6.71 -11.08
C LEU A 127 -5.35 -5.58 -11.20
N ASN A 128 -5.55 -4.68 -12.16
CA ASN A 128 -4.66 -3.53 -12.37
C ASN A 128 -4.56 -2.65 -11.12
N ASN A 129 -5.69 -2.25 -10.53
CA ASN A 129 -5.67 -1.36 -9.37
C ASN A 129 -5.16 -2.05 -8.10
N LEU A 130 -5.39 -3.35 -7.94
CA LEU A 130 -4.78 -4.13 -6.87
C LEU A 130 -3.25 -4.20 -7.02
N GLY A 131 -2.76 -4.39 -8.25
CA GLY A 131 -1.33 -4.34 -8.56
C GLY A 131 -0.69 -3.01 -8.17
N VAL A 132 -1.39 -1.89 -8.41
CA VAL A 132 -0.95 -0.55 -7.97
C VAL A 132 -0.84 -0.44 -6.45
N ILE A 133 -1.80 -1.00 -5.70
CA ILE A 133 -1.72 -1.03 -4.24
C ILE A 133 -0.50 -1.84 -3.79
N PHE A 134 -0.21 -2.97 -4.45
CA PHE A 134 0.98 -3.77 -4.15
C PHE A 134 2.30 -3.05 -4.44
N ILE A 135 2.36 -2.17 -5.45
CA ILE A 135 3.53 -1.27 -5.62
C ILE A 135 3.75 -0.42 -4.37
N TYR A 136 2.68 0.19 -3.84
CA TYR A 136 2.77 1.02 -2.63
C TYR A 136 3.19 0.22 -1.40
N GLU A 137 2.69 -1.01 -1.27
CA GLU A 137 3.07 -1.95 -0.21
C GLU A 137 4.48 -2.54 -0.41
N LYS A 138 5.16 -2.21 -1.52
CA LYS A 138 6.45 -2.78 -1.96
C LYS A 138 6.41 -4.28 -2.23
N ASP A 139 5.23 -4.87 -2.39
CA ASP A 139 5.06 -6.22 -2.90
C ASP A 139 5.13 -6.22 -4.43
N TYR A 140 6.36 -6.08 -4.94
CA TYR A 140 6.61 -6.02 -6.38
C TYR A 140 6.27 -7.33 -7.11
N LYS A 141 6.32 -8.48 -6.41
CA LYS A 141 5.96 -9.77 -7.00
C LYS A 141 4.44 -9.86 -7.17
N GLY A 142 3.68 -9.49 -6.14
CA GLY A 142 2.22 -9.39 -6.20
C GLY A 142 1.76 -8.40 -7.27
N ALA A 143 2.39 -7.22 -7.33
CA ALA A 143 2.11 -6.22 -8.36
C ALA A 143 2.32 -6.76 -9.78
N GLN A 144 3.50 -7.34 -10.04
CA GLN A 144 3.84 -7.91 -11.34
C GLN A 144 2.84 -9.00 -11.77
N SER A 145 2.53 -9.94 -10.88
CA SER A 145 1.57 -11.03 -11.15
C SER A 145 0.18 -10.50 -11.56
N ASN A 146 -0.29 -9.45 -10.87
CA ASN A 146 -1.59 -8.85 -11.18
C ASN A 146 -1.60 -8.13 -12.53
N PHE A 147 -0.57 -7.33 -12.84
CA PHE A 147 -0.47 -6.66 -14.14
C PHE A 147 -0.34 -7.66 -15.29
N GLU A 148 0.48 -8.70 -15.13
CA GLU A 148 0.62 -9.75 -16.16
C GLU A 148 -0.68 -10.53 -16.35
N LYS A 149 -1.43 -10.80 -15.27
CA LYS A 149 -2.75 -11.43 -15.39
C LYS A 149 -3.75 -10.51 -16.11
N ALA A 150 -3.78 -9.22 -15.78
CA ALA A 150 -4.61 -8.23 -16.45
C ALA A 150 -4.28 -8.15 -17.96
N ILE A 151 -2.99 -8.15 -18.32
CA ILE A 151 -2.51 -8.18 -19.72
C ILE A 151 -2.95 -9.46 -20.44
N ARG A 152 -2.86 -10.63 -19.79
CA ARG A 152 -3.30 -11.90 -20.40
C ARG A 152 -4.80 -11.91 -20.69
N LEU A 153 -5.60 -11.30 -19.81
CA LEU A 153 -7.07 -11.24 -19.96
C LEU A 153 -7.49 -10.18 -20.97
N ASN A 154 -6.82 -9.04 -21.00
CA ASN A 154 -7.06 -7.98 -21.97
C ASN A 154 -5.74 -7.36 -22.47
N PRO A 155 -5.19 -7.86 -23.58
CA PRO A 155 -3.96 -7.35 -24.18
C PRO A 155 -4.05 -5.92 -24.75
N ALA A 156 -5.24 -5.31 -24.78
CA ALA A 156 -5.45 -3.93 -25.18
C ALA A 156 -5.58 -2.97 -23.99
N TYR A 157 -5.53 -3.47 -22.74
CA TYR A 157 -5.66 -2.63 -21.55
C TYR A 157 -4.37 -1.86 -21.25
N VAL A 158 -4.34 -0.60 -21.68
CA VAL A 158 -3.17 0.30 -21.65
C VAL A 158 -2.54 0.42 -20.26
N ASP A 159 -3.37 0.62 -19.23
CA ASP A 159 -2.89 0.90 -17.88
C ASP A 159 -2.00 -0.21 -17.31
N SER A 160 -2.27 -1.48 -17.65
CA SER A 160 -1.47 -2.58 -17.11
C SER A 160 -0.07 -2.64 -17.72
N TYR A 161 0.09 -2.29 -19.00
CA TYR A 161 1.41 -2.12 -19.60
C TYR A 161 2.13 -0.91 -19.02
N TYR A 162 1.43 0.21 -18.83
CA TYR A 162 2.01 1.42 -18.25
C TYR A 162 2.47 1.18 -16.81
N ASN A 163 1.61 0.59 -15.97
CA ASN A 163 1.93 0.29 -14.58
C ASN A 163 3.05 -0.75 -14.45
N LEU A 164 3.11 -1.73 -15.36
CA LEU A 164 4.24 -2.65 -15.43
C LEU A 164 5.53 -1.94 -15.86
N ALA A 165 5.46 -0.92 -16.72
CA ALA A 165 6.61 -0.08 -17.04
C ALA A 165 7.10 0.70 -15.81
N CYS A 166 6.19 1.33 -15.04
CA CYS A 166 6.52 1.99 -13.77
C CYS A 166 7.13 1.02 -12.76
N LEU A 167 6.56 -0.17 -12.60
CA LEU A 167 7.12 -1.20 -11.70
C LEU A 167 8.55 -1.60 -12.09
N ASN A 168 8.79 -1.85 -13.38
CA ASN A 168 10.14 -2.17 -13.87
C ASN A 168 11.10 -0.98 -13.69
N ALA A 169 10.62 0.26 -13.87
CA ALA A 169 11.38 1.46 -13.59
C ALA A 169 11.81 1.54 -12.11
N ILE A 170 10.87 1.32 -11.18
CA ILE A 170 11.13 1.29 -9.72
C ILE A 170 12.17 0.20 -9.37
N LYS A 171 12.10 -0.96 -10.03
CA LYS A 171 13.06 -2.07 -9.86
C LYS A 171 14.42 -1.82 -10.54
N GLY A 172 14.57 -0.75 -11.32
CA GLY A 172 15.78 -0.48 -12.12
C GLY A 172 15.92 -1.32 -13.39
N GLU A 173 14.90 -2.08 -13.76
CA GLU A 173 14.87 -2.96 -14.94
C GLU A 173 14.53 -2.16 -16.22
N VAL A 174 15.39 -1.18 -16.57
CA VAL A 174 15.14 -0.17 -17.61
C VAL A 174 14.70 -0.77 -18.95
N ARG A 175 15.39 -1.80 -19.46
CA ARG A 175 15.04 -2.42 -20.75
C ARG A 175 13.62 -2.99 -20.77
N LYS A 176 13.20 -3.68 -19.70
CA LYS A 176 11.84 -4.22 -19.58
C LYS A 176 10.81 -3.10 -19.43
N GLY A 177 11.15 -2.07 -18.66
CA GLY A 177 10.32 -0.87 -18.52
C GLY A 177 10.03 -0.20 -19.86
N LEU A 178 11.07 0.03 -20.67
CA LEU A 178 10.94 0.60 -22.01
C LEU A 178 10.10 -0.29 -22.94
N ALA A 179 10.27 -1.61 -22.89
CA ALA A 179 9.47 -2.54 -23.69
C ALA A 179 7.97 -2.46 -23.33
N CYS A 180 7.64 -2.43 -22.04
CA CYS A 180 6.25 -2.27 -21.58
C CYS A 180 5.69 -0.89 -21.96
N LEU A 181 6.48 0.16 -21.78
CA LEU A 181 6.08 1.52 -22.13
C LEU A 181 5.83 1.67 -23.64
N LYS A 182 6.69 1.10 -24.47
CA LYS A 182 6.50 1.05 -25.93
C LYS A 182 5.16 0.42 -26.29
N LYS A 183 4.82 -0.69 -25.63
CA LYS A 183 3.54 -1.37 -25.85
C LYS A 183 2.36 -0.49 -25.42
N ALA A 184 2.44 0.17 -24.27
CA ALA A 184 1.42 1.13 -23.83
C ALA A 184 1.22 2.27 -24.84
N ILE A 185 2.31 2.89 -25.33
CA ILE A 185 2.28 3.96 -26.35
C ILE A 185 1.66 3.47 -27.67
N SER A 186 1.97 2.24 -28.09
CA SER A 186 1.39 1.67 -29.31
C SER A 186 -0.12 1.46 -29.24
N LEU A 187 -0.67 1.29 -28.03
CA LEU A 187 -2.10 1.13 -27.80
C LEU A 187 -2.80 2.48 -27.62
N ASP A 188 -2.14 3.43 -26.96
CA ASP A 188 -2.63 4.80 -26.77
C ASP A 188 -1.47 5.80 -26.78
N GLN A 189 -1.46 6.68 -27.78
CA GLN A 189 -0.43 7.71 -27.95
C GLN A 189 -0.45 8.77 -26.83
N ALA A 190 -1.57 8.96 -26.12
CA ALA A 190 -1.67 9.89 -25.00
C ALA A 190 -0.70 9.52 -23.85
N VAL A 191 -0.31 8.25 -23.76
CA VAL A 191 0.68 7.75 -22.80
C VAL A 191 2.01 8.51 -22.88
N LYS A 192 2.40 9.00 -24.06
CA LYS A 192 3.62 9.81 -24.22
C LYS A 192 3.63 11.01 -23.28
N GLY A 193 2.49 11.70 -23.13
CA GLY A 193 2.34 12.85 -22.24
C GLY A 193 2.57 12.50 -20.78
N TRP A 194 2.00 11.38 -20.32
CA TRP A 194 2.20 10.89 -18.96
C TRP A 194 3.65 10.49 -18.74
N ALA A 195 4.23 9.73 -19.67
CA ALA A 195 5.58 9.20 -19.57
C ALA A 195 6.67 10.27 -19.46
N MET A 196 6.46 11.44 -20.08
CA MET A 196 7.38 12.58 -19.96
C MET A 196 7.41 13.20 -18.57
N THR A 197 6.31 13.12 -17.81
CA THR A 197 6.14 13.85 -16.55
C THR A 197 6.16 12.94 -15.31
N ASP A 198 5.87 11.65 -15.46
CA ASP A 198 5.73 10.72 -14.34
C ASP A 198 7.06 10.54 -13.57
N ALA A 199 7.04 10.71 -12.26
CA ALA A 199 8.24 10.61 -11.43
C ALA A 199 8.86 9.19 -11.48
N ASP A 200 8.04 8.15 -11.59
CA ASP A 200 8.49 6.75 -11.55
C ASP A 200 9.33 6.39 -12.77
N LEU A 201 9.10 7.06 -13.90
CA LEU A 201 9.77 6.80 -15.18
C LEU A 201 11.05 7.62 -15.39
N LYS A 202 11.55 8.30 -14.34
CA LYS A 202 12.73 9.18 -14.41
C LYS A 202 13.97 8.46 -14.94
N ASN A 203 14.19 7.19 -14.59
CA ASN A 203 15.34 6.43 -15.08
C ASN A 203 15.15 5.96 -16.54
N LEU A 204 13.93 5.65 -16.97
CA LEU A 204 13.65 5.33 -18.37
C LEU A 204 13.90 6.54 -19.27
N ARG A 205 13.51 7.74 -18.83
CA ARG A 205 13.74 8.99 -19.58
C ARG A 205 15.20 9.30 -19.90
N LYS A 206 16.15 8.70 -19.17
CA LYS A 206 17.59 8.87 -19.43
C LYS A 206 18.11 7.98 -20.56
N ALA A 207 17.32 6.99 -20.99
CA ALA A 207 17.71 6.07 -22.03
C ALA A 207 17.45 6.69 -23.42
N PRO A 208 18.38 6.58 -24.39
CA PRO A 208 18.19 7.12 -25.73
C PRO A 208 16.98 6.50 -26.46
N GLU A 209 16.65 5.24 -26.15
CA GLU A 209 15.46 4.57 -26.67
C GLU A 209 14.17 5.25 -26.23
N PHE A 210 14.14 5.87 -25.04
CA PHE A 210 12.97 6.64 -24.58
C PHE A 210 12.72 7.84 -25.49
N GLU A 211 13.76 8.63 -25.81
CA GLU A 211 13.60 9.79 -26.68
C GLU A 211 13.04 9.40 -28.05
N LYS A 212 13.54 8.30 -28.61
CA LYS A 212 13.07 7.78 -29.89
C LYS A 212 11.58 7.42 -29.83
N MET A 213 11.15 6.72 -28.77
CA MET A 213 9.74 6.34 -28.58
C MET A 213 8.77 7.52 -28.43
N ILE A 214 9.23 8.66 -27.94
CA ILE A 214 8.37 9.85 -27.78
C ILE A 214 8.27 10.64 -29.09
N ARG A 215 9.35 10.68 -29.88
CA ARG A 215 9.42 11.44 -31.14
C ARG A 215 8.68 10.76 -32.30
N ASP A 216 8.78 9.44 -32.41
CA ASP A 216 8.14 8.62 -33.46
C ASP A 216 6.64 8.47 -33.20
#